data_AF-A0A2X4V2I0-F1
#
_entry.id   AF-A0A2X4V2I0-F1
#
_cell.length_a   1.000
_cell.length_b   1.000
_cell.length_c   1.000
_cell.angle_alpha   90.00
_cell.angle_beta   90.00
_cell.angle_gamma   90.00
#
_symmetry.space_group_name_H-M   'P 1'
#
loop_
_entity.id
_entity.type
_entity.pdbx_description
1 polymer ?
#
loop_
_entity_poly.entity_id
_entity_poly.type
_entity_poly.pdbx_seq_one_letter_code
_entity_poly.pdbx_strand_id
1 'polypeptide(L)'
;MNKLALYCRPGFEKECAAEITAKAAELEVFGFARVKDNSGYVLFECYQPDDADRLAREIPFRELIFARQMLVVGELLRDLPPEDRVSPIVGMLIGVVDRGGELRVEVPDTNESKELMKFCRKLTVPLRAAMREQKVLMARENATRPVVHVFFIAPGCCYVGYSFSNNNSPFYMGIPRLKFPSDAPSRSTLKLEEAFHVFIPADEWDERLSSGMHAVDLGACPAAGPINWCNAA
;
A
#
# COMPACT_ATOMS: atom_id res chain seq x y z
N MET A 1 -2.22 0.41 -18.92
CA MET A 1 -2.37 -0.70 -17.95
C MET A 1 -3.79 -0.62 -17.42
N ASN A 2 -4.56 -1.72 -17.38
CA ASN A 2 -5.99 -1.67 -17.06
C ASN A 2 -6.36 -2.28 -15.70
N LYS A 3 -5.39 -2.63 -14.85
CA LYS A 3 -5.66 -3.25 -13.56
C LYS A 3 -5.26 -2.34 -12.40
N LEU A 4 -6.14 -2.24 -11.41
CA LEU A 4 -5.84 -1.71 -10.09
C LEU A 4 -5.73 -2.87 -9.10
N ALA A 5 -4.62 -2.98 -8.39
CA ALA A 5 -4.56 -3.82 -7.20
C ALA A 5 -4.82 -2.96 -5.96
N LEU A 6 -5.68 -3.47 -5.08
CA LEU A 6 -6.00 -2.85 -3.80
C LEU A 6 -5.65 -3.83 -2.70
N TYR A 7 -4.79 -3.44 -1.77
CA TYR A 7 -4.50 -4.25 -0.59
C TYR A 7 -5.61 -4.05 0.43
N CYS A 8 -6.08 -5.11 1.05
CA CYS A 8 -7.13 -5.03 2.05
C CYS A 8 -6.83 -5.95 3.23
N ARG A 9 -7.66 -5.87 4.28
CA ARG A 9 -7.64 -6.88 5.34
C ARG A 9 -8.12 -8.22 4.75
N PRO A 10 -7.45 -9.36 4.99
CA PRO A 10 -7.97 -10.66 4.59
C PRO A 10 -9.37 -10.90 5.17
N GLY A 11 -10.29 -11.34 4.31
CA GLY A 11 -11.70 -11.54 4.64
C GLY A 11 -12.61 -10.33 4.36
N PHE A 12 -12.04 -9.19 3.90
CA PHE A 12 -12.78 -7.99 3.49
C PHE A 12 -12.68 -7.72 1.99
N GLU A 13 -12.33 -8.73 1.19
CA GLU A 13 -12.13 -8.57 -0.24
C GLU A 13 -13.44 -8.19 -0.97
N LYS A 14 -14.59 -8.65 -0.46
CA LYS A 14 -15.90 -8.35 -1.06
C LYS A 14 -16.30 -6.89 -0.85
N GLU A 15 -16.06 -6.36 0.35
CA GLU A 15 -16.28 -4.97 0.70
C GLU A 15 -15.34 -4.06 -0.10
N CYS A 16 -14.05 -4.41 -0.18
CA CYS A 16 -13.07 -3.66 -0.98
C CYS A 16 -13.44 -3.68 -2.49
N ALA A 17 -13.88 -4.82 -3.00
CA ALA A 17 -14.34 -4.95 -4.38
C ALA A 17 -15.61 -4.15 -4.68
N ALA A 18 -16.58 -4.16 -3.77
CA ALA A 18 -17.80 -3.38 -3.90
C ALA A 18 -17.50 -1.88 -3.87
N GLU A 19 -16.66 -1.44 -2.93
CA GLU A 19 -16.23 -0.05 -2.80
C GLU A 19 -15.55 0.48 -4.07
N ILE A 20 -14.52 -0.21 -4.58
CA ILE A 20 -13.81 0.26 -5.78
C ILE A 20 -14.71 0.23 -7.01
N THR A 21 -15.61 -0.75 -7.13
CA THR A 21 -16.56 -0.82 -8.26
C THR A 21 -17.52 0.37 -8.23
N ALA A 22 -18.04 0.73 -7.06
CA ALA A 22 -18.92 1.89 -6.90
C ALA A 22 -18.19 3.20 -7.20
N LYS A 23 -17.00 3.42 -6.61
CA LYS A 23 -16.19 4.62 -6.82
C LYS A 23 -15.71 4.77 -8.28
N ALA A 24 -15.37 3.67 -8.95
CA ALA A 24 -15.01 3.71 -10.37
C ALA A 24 -16.22 4.07 -11.25
N ALA A 25 -17.40 3.54 -10.95
CA ALA A 25 -18.63 3.83 -11.69
C ALA A 25 -19.06 5.30 -11.59
N GLU A 26 -18.81 5.96 -10.45
CA GLU A 26 -19.02 7.42 -10.29
C GLU A 26 -18.19 8.25 -11.27
N LEU A 27 -17.06 7.72 -11.75
CA LEU A 27 -16.17 8.34 -12.73
C LEU A 27 -16.40 7.82 -14.16
N GLU A 28 -17.50 7.09 -14.38
CA GLU A 28 -17.84 6.44 -15.66
C GLU A 28 -16.77 5.45 -16.15
N VAL A 29 -15.97 4.91 -15.23
CA VAL A 29 -15.00 3.86 -15.53
C VAL A 29 -15.59 2.52 -15.12
N PHE A 30 -15.76 1.64 -16.10
CA PHE A 30 -16.39 0.35 -15.90
C PHE A 30 -15.36 -0.79 -15.96
N GLY A 31 -15.63 -1.84 -15.18
CA GLY A 31 -14.76 -2.99 -15.04
C GLY A 31 -15.37 -4.02 -14.11
N PHE A 32 -14.54 -4.97 -13.68
CA PHE A 32 -14.95 -5.97 -12.70
C PHE A 32 -13.84 -6.27 -11.70
N ALA A 33 -14.22 -6.52 -10.46
CA ALA A 33 -13.30 -6.93 -9.41
C ALA A 33 -13.16 -8.46 -9.36
N ARG A 34 -11.92 -8.96 -9.45
CA ARG A 34 -11.60 -10.36 -9.11
C ARG A 34 -11.38 -10.45 -7.61
N VAL A 35 -12.22 -11.27 -6.97
CA VAL A 35 -12.18 -11.53 -5.54
C VAL A 35 -11.75 -12.96 -5.29
N LYS A 36 -10.80 -13.14 -4.38
CA LYS A 36 -10.43 -14.43 -3.82
C LYS A 36 -10.51 -14.32 -2.30
N ASP A 37 -11.40 -15.08 -1.69
CA ASP A 37 -11.62 -15.00 -0.24
C ASP A 37 -10.30 -15.22 0.53
N ASN A 38 -10.06 -14.35 1.52
CA ASN A 38 -8.87 -14.35 2.38
C ASN A 38 -7.53 -14.15 1.64
N SER A 39 -7.54 -13.59 0.43
CA SER A 39 -6.32 -13.26 -0.30
C SER A 39 -5.57 -12.05 0.27
N GLY A 40 -6.27 -11.14 0.96
CA GLY A 40 -5.73 -9.85 1.40
C GLY A 40 -5.54 -8.82 0.29
N TYR A 41 -6.11 -9.03 -0.89
CA TYR A 41 -6.13 -8.04 -1.97
C TYR A 41 -7.27 -8.25 -2.97
N VAL A 42 -7.62 -7.20 -3.70
CA VAL A 42 -8.56 -7.20 -4.83
C VAL A 42 -7.85 -6.73 -6.09
N LEU A 43 -8.22 -7.29 -7.24
CA LEU A 43 -7.83 -6.78 -8.55
C LEU A 43 -9.07 -6.26 -9.28
N PHE A 44 -9.14 -4.95 -9.51
CA PHE A 44 -10.15 -4.35 -10.36
C PHE A 44 -9.63 -4.22 -11.79
N GLU A 45 -10.23 -4.92 -12.73
CA GLU A 45 -9.86 -4.90 -14.15
C GLU A 45 -10.82 -3.98 -14.90
N CYS A 46 -10.30 -2.83 -15.34
CA CYS A 46 -11.02 -1.88 -16.18
C CYS A 46 -11.19 -2.46 -17.59
N TYR A 47 -12.31 -2.15 -18.23
CA TYR A 47 -12.52 -2.55 -19.63
C TYR A 47 -11.61 -1.82 -20.60
N GLN A 48 -11.27 -0.55 -20.33
CA GLN A 48 -10.36 0.21 -21.20
C GLN A 48 -8.90 0.12 -20.73
N PRO A 49 -7.93 0.10 -21.67
CA PRO A 49 -6.51 -0.07 -21.38
C PRO A 49 -5.85 0.97 -20.45
N ASP A 50 -6.38 2.19 -20.37
CA ASP A 50 -5.76 3.32 -19.66
C ASP A 50 -6.56 3.80 -18.44
N ASP A 51 -7.73 3.21 -18.21
CA ASP A 51 -8.66 3.62 -17.16
C ASP A 51 -8.11 3.37 -15.75
N ALA A 52 -7.22 2.40 -15.55
CA ALA A 52 -6.64 2.17 -14.22
C ALA A 52 -5.69 3.30 -13.80
N ASP A 53 -4.95 3.90 -14.73
CA ASP A 53 -4.14 5.09 -14.43
C ASP A 53 -5.04 6.28 -14.09
N ARG A 54 -6.11 6.46 -14.86
CA ARG A 54 -7.12 7.50 -14.60
C ARG A 54 -7.73 7.36 -13.20
N LEU A 55 -8.19 6.16 -12.84
CA LEU A 55 -8.74 5.88 -11.52
C LEU A 55 -7.72 6.15 -10.40
N ALA A 56 -6.47 5.73 -10.57
CA ALA A 56 -5.41 5.98 -9.58
C ALA A 56 -5.10 7.47 -9.37
N ARG A 57 -5.43 8.33 -10.34
CA ARG A 57 -5.29 9.79 -10.23
C ARG A 57 -6.54 10.46 -9.68
N GLU A 58 -7.71 10.05 -10.15
CA GLU A 58 -8.99 10.74 -9.92
C GLU A 58 -9.69 10.29 -8.64
N ILE A 59 -9.58 9.02 -8.24
CA ILE A 59 -10.12 8.57 -6.95
C ILE A 59 -9.20 9.07 -5.84
N PRO A 60 -9.69 9.91 -4.91
CA PRO A 60 -8.89 10.28 -3.75
C PRO A 60 -8.69 9.05 -2.87
N PHE A 61 -7.45 8.55 -2.76
CA PHE A 61 -7.14 7.31 -2.06
C PHE A 61 -7.66 7.31 -0.61
N ARG A 62 -7.60 8.48 0.06
CA ARG A 62 -8.11 8.68 1.42
C ARG A 62 -9.60 8.41 1.62
N GLU A 63 -10.39 8.34 0.54
CA GLU A 63 -11.83 8.04 0.59
C GLU A 63 -12.13 6.54 0.48
N LEU A 64 -11.13 5.71 0.21
CA LEU A 64 -11.28 4.25 0.21
C LEU A 64 -11.12 3.73 1.65
N ILE A 65 -12.20 3.17 2.17
CA ILE A 65 -12.30 2.67 3.55
C ILE A 65 -11.62 1.31 3.69
N PHE A 66 -11.79 0.43 2.69
CA PHE A 66 -11.34 -0.96 2.77
C PHE A 66 -9.98 -1.20 2.12
N ALA A 67 -9.46 -0.23 1.37
CA ALA A 67 -8.15 -0.30 0.74
C ALA A 67 -7.06 0.31 1.63
N ARG A 68 -6.07 -0.51 2.01
CA ARG A 68 -4.84 -0.07 2.71
C ARG A 68 -3.83 0.57 1.76
N GLN A 69 -3.86 0.19 0.49
CA GLN A 69 -3.00 0.71 -0.57
C GLN A 69 -3.67 0.49 -1.92
N MET A 70 -3.34 1.33 -2.90
CA MET A 70 -3.81 1.24 -4.28
C MET A 70 -2.64 1.39 -5.26
N LEU A 71 -2.60 0.55 -6.29
CA LEU A 71 -1.55 0.56 -7.32
C LEU A 71 -2.11 0.18 -8.69
N VAL A 72 -1.63 0.85 -9.73
CA VAL A 72 -1.82 0.47 -11.13
C VAL A 72 -0.84 -0.64 -11.45
N VAL A 73 -1.30 -1.76 -12.00
CA VAL A 73 -0.44 -2.90 -12.36
C VAL A 73 -0.69 -3.43 -13.76
N GLY A 74 0.36 -4.03 -14.33
CA GLY A 74 0.31 -4.74 -15.59
C GLY A 74 -0.17 -6.19 -15.44
N GLU A 75 0.26 -7.02 -16.38
CA GLU A 75 -0.02 -8.46 -16.36
C GLU A 75 0.74 -9.18 -15.24
N LEU A 76 0.19 -10.31 -14.82
CA LEU A 76 0.83 -11.18 -13.83
C LEU A 76 2.06 -11.84 -14.46
N LEU A 77 3.25 -11.55 -13.94
CA LEU A 77 4.42 -12.37 -14.21
C LEU A 77 4.28 -13.69 -13.45
N ARG A 78 4.46 -14.80 -14.16
CA ARG A 78 4.40 -16.17 -13.63
C ARG A 78 5.74 -16.86 -13.86
N ASP A 79 6.00 -17.88 -13.05
CA ASP A 79 7.14 -18.79 -13.20
C ASP A 79 8.50 -18.08 -13.34
N LEU A 80 8.72 -17.04 -12.52
CA LEU A 80 9.97 -16.29 -12.54
C LEU A 80 11.19 -17.20 -12.33
N PRO A 81 12.17 -17.20 -13.25
CA PRO A 81 13.30 -18.12 -13.21
C PRO A 81 14.14 -17.91 -11.95
N PRO A 82 14.41 -18.96 -11.15
CA PRO A 82 15.16 -18.83 -9.90
C PRO A 82 16.54 -18.18 -10.04
N GLU A 83 17.18 -18.39 -11.18
CA GLU A 83 18.50 -17.90 -11.57
C GLU A 83 18.51 -16.42 -11.97
N ASP A 84 17.42 -15.88 -12.52
CA ASP A 84 17.30 -14.48 -12.91
C ASP A 84 15.86 -13.95 -12.74
N ARG A 85 15.52 -13.63 -11.49
CA ARG A 85 14.23 -12.99 -11.18
C ARG A 85 14.21 -11.49 -11.49
N VAL A 86 15.36 -10.87 -11.71
CA VAL A 86 15.48 -9.40 -11.77
C VAL A 86 15.15 -8.91 -13.17
N SER A 87 15.75 -9.49 -14.20
CA SER A 87 15.57 -9.04 -15.58
C SER A 87 14.10 -9.03 -16.04
N PRO A 88 13.29 -10.08 -15.78
CA PRO A 88 11.88 -10.08 -16.19
C PRO A 88 11.06 -8.97 -15.52
N ILE A 89 11.31 -8.70 -14.23
CA ILE A 89 10.59 -7.67 -13.47
C ILE A 89 10.97 -6.28 -13.97
N VAL A 90 12.26 -6.02 -14.17
CA VAL A 90 12.74 -4.72 -14.67
C VAL A 90 12.23 -4.49 -16.09
N GLY A 91 12.24 -5.51 -16.94
CA GLY A 91 11.74 -5.44 -18.32
C GLY A 91 10.29 -4.97 -18.41
N MET A 92 9.43 -5.39 -17.48
CA MET A 92 8.02 -4.94 -17.43
C MET A 92 7.84 -3.46 -17.06
N LEU A 93 8.84 -2.83 -16.44
CA LEU A 93 8.76 -1.43 -16.01
C LEU A 93 9.40 -0.45 -16.99
N ILE A 94 10.28 -0.94 -17.88
CA ILE A 94 10.92 -0.12 -18.90
C ILE A 94 9.84 0.46 -19.82
N GLY A 95 9.82 1.78 -19.94
CA GLY A 95 8.81 2.51 -20.75
C GLY A 95 7.45 2.68 -20.06
N VAL A 96 7.21 2.02 -18.93
CA VAL A 96 5.99 2.20 -18.12
C VAL A 96 6.21 3.24 -17.03
N VAL A 97 7.34 3.19 -16.34
CA VAL A 97 7.72 4.16 -15.31
C VAL A 97 9.05 4.81 -15.70
N ASP A 98 9.06 6.14 -15.82
CA ASP A 98 10.29 6.91 -15.94
C ASP A 98 10.65 7.53 -14.59
N ARG A 99 11.84 7.18 -14.07
CA ARG A 99 12.44 7.81 -12.88
C ARG A 99 11.51 7.81 -11.65
N GLY A 100 11.06 6.61 -11.25
CA GLY A 100 10.35 6.38 -9.99
C GLY A 100 11.17 6.80 -8.76
N GLY A 101 10.46 7.20 -7.70
CA GLY A 101 11.03 7.79 -6.50
C GLY A 101 11.41 6.79 -5.42
N GLU A 102 10.73 5.65 -5.37
CA GLU A 102 10.88 4.64 -4.34
C GLU A 102 10.54 3.26 -4.94
N LEU A 103 11.10 2.19 -4.37
CA LEU A 103 10.71 0.81 -4.69
C LEU A 103 10.17 0.12 -3.44
N ARG A 104 8.96 -0.44 -3.56
CA ARG A 104 8.34 -1.32 -2.56
C ARG A 104 8.12 -2.70 -3.17
N VAL A 105 8.76 -3.71 -2.56
CA VAL A 105 8.54 -5.12 -2.90
C VAL A 105 7.68 -5.74 -1.81
N GLU A 106 6.43 -6.06 -2.13
CA GLU A 106 5.33 -6.27 -1.19
C GLU A 106 4.66 -7.62 -1.39
N VAL A 107 3.88 -8.04 -0.40
CA VAL A 107 3.08 -9.26 -0.38
C VAL A 107 1.72 -8.97 0.27
N PRO A 108 0.71 -9.83 0.08
CA PRO A 108 -0.52 -9.73 0.85
C PRO A 108 -0.27 -9.95 2.35
N ASP A 109 -1.05 -9.31 3.21
CA ASP A 109 -0.97 -9.44 4.67
C ASP A 109 -1.62 -10.74 5.18
N THR A 110 -1.12 -11.88 4.69
CA THR A 110 -1.58 -13.22 5.11
C THR A 110 -0.48 -13.99 5.83
N ASN A 111 -0.86 -15.02 6.58
CA ASN A 111 0.10 -15.85 7.30
C ASN A 111 1.02 -16.64 6.36
N GLU A 112 0.48 -17.09 5.23
CA GLU A 112 1.16 -17.86 4.19
C GLU A 112 2.25 -17.01 3.50
N SER A 113 2.07 -15.69 3.47
CA SER A 113 2.96 -14.75 2.81
C SER A 113 4.18 -14.36 3.66
N LYS A 114 4.30 -14.84 4.91
CA LYS A 114 5.41 -14.47 5.83
C LYS A 114 6.79 -14.89 5.32
N GLU A 115 6.92 -16.09 4.77
CA GLU A 115 8.20 -16.53 4.18
C GLU A 115 8.49 -15.77 2.89
N LEU A 116 7.46 -15.49 2.09
CA LEU A 116 7.56 -14.69 0.88
C LEU A 116 8.01 -13.25 1.21
N MET A 117 7.57 -12.67 2.32
CA MET A 117 8.02 -11.36 2.78
C MET A 117 9.53 -11.31 3.05
N LYS A 118 10.11 -12.35 3.65
CA LYS A 118 11.57 -12.44 3.87
C LYS A 118 12.31 -12.47 2.53
N PHE A 119 11.78 -13.20 1.55
CA PHE A 119 12.30 -13.22 0.19
C PHE A 119 12.22 -11.84 -0.46
N CYS A 120 11.05 -11.18 -0.43
CA CYS A 120 10.84 -9.84 -0.98
C CYS A 120 11.84 -8.83 -0.41
N ARG A 121 12.06 -8.83 0.91
CA ARG A 121 13.06 -7.94 1.56
C ARG A 121 14.48 -8.13 1.02
N LYS A 122 14.89 -9.37 0.76
CA LYS A 122 16.21 -9.68 0.18
C LYS A 122 16.27 -9.29 -1.30
N LEU A 123 15.18 -9.47 -2.04
CA LEU A 123 15.08 -9.15 -3.46
C LEU A 123 15.06 -7.64 -3.73
N THR A 124 14.59 -6.82 -2.79
CA THR A 124 14.54 -5.36 -2.94
C THR A 124 15.89 -4.74 -3.31
N VAL A 125 16.99 -5.21 -2.72
CA VAL A 125 18.33 -4.65 -2.96
C VAL A 125 18.79 -4.85 -4.43
N PRO A 126 18.86 -6.07 -4.96
CA PRO A 126 19.25 -6.28 -6.36
C PRO A 126 18.25 -5.68 -7.35
N LEU A 127 16.93 -5.72 -7.08
CA LEU A 127 15.93 -5.06 -7.94
C LEU A 127 16.16 -3.55 -8.02
N ARG A 128 16.39 -2.89 -6.88
CA ARG A 128 16.65 -1.45 -6.83
C ARG A 128 17.89 -1.07 -7.63
N ALA A 129 18.96 -1.87 -7.53
CA ALA A 129 20.19 -1.63 -8.27
C ALA A 129 19.95 -1.70 -9.79
N ALA A 130 19.32 -2.78 -10.25
CA ALA A 130 19.02 -2.98 -11.67
C ALA A 130 18.04 -1.93 -12.22
N MET A 131 17.00 -1.58 -11.47
CA MET A 131 16.05 -0.53 -11.88
C MET A 131 16.70 0.86 -11.99
N ARG A 132 17.71 1.16 -11.16
CA ARG A 132 18.48 2.41 -11.26
C ARG A 132 19.38 2.44 -12.48
N GLU A 133 20.03 1.32 -12.79
CA GLU A 133 20.85 1.17 -13.99
C GLU A 133 20.03 1.39 -15.27
N GLN A 134 18.82 0.83 -15.29
CA GLN A 134 17.86 0.99 -16.40
C GLN A 134 17.04 2.29 -16.35
N LYS A 135 17.33 3.20 -15.41
CA LYS A 135 16.64 4.50 -15.20
C LYS A 135 15.13 4.42 -14.92
N VAL A 136 14.63 3.23 -14.61
CA VAL A 136 13.27 3.02 -14.08
C VAL A 136 13.13 3.71 -12.73
N LEU A 137 14.17 3.66 -11.89
CA LEU A 137 14.26 4.41 -10.64
C LEU A 137 15.29 5.54 -10.73
N MET A 138 15.03 6.59 -9.97
CA MET A 138 16.01 7.64 -9.70
C MET A 138 17.22 7.09 -8.94
N ALA A 139 18.40 7.67 -9.20
CA ALA A 139 19.64 7.31 -8.50
C ALA A 139 19.55 7.51 -6.97
N ARG A 140 18.72 8.48 -6.55
CA ARG A 140 18.37 8.77 -5.15
C ARG A 140 16.86 8.77 -5.00
N GLU A 141 16.39 8.45 -3.80
CA GLU A 141 14.95 8.46 -3.52
C GLU A 141 14.36 9.87 -3.66
N ASN A 142 13.10 9.95 -4.06
CA ASN A 142 12.40 11.22 -4.25
C ASN A 142 10.90 11.06 -3.94
N ALA A 143 10.43 11.70 -2.87
CA ALA A 143 9.05 11.61 -2.41
C ALA A 143 7.99 12.17 -3.38
N THR A 144 8.38 13.00 -4.35
CA THR A 144 7.46 13.58 -5.34
C THR A 144 7.29 12.74 -6.60
N ARG A 145 8.09 11.68 -6.74
CA ARG A 145 8.04 10.76 -7.89
C ARG A 145 7.17 9.55 -7.54
N PRO A 146 6.57 8.88 -8.54
CA PRO A 146 5.77 7.68 -8.31
C PRO A 146 6.54 6.60 -7.54
N VAL A 147 5.82 5.87 -6.71
CA VAL A 147 6.35 4.69 -6.02
C VAL A 147 6.22 3.49 -6.97
N VAL A 148 7.31 2.76 -7.18
CA VAL A 148 7.30 1.52 -7.96
C VAL A 148 6.96 0.36 -7.04
N HIS A 149 5.99 -0.46 -7.43
CA HIS A 149 5.53 -1.62 -6.67
C HIS A 149 5.85 -2.92 -7.42
N VAL A 150 6.37 -3.89 -6.68
CA VAL A 150 6.49 -5.29 -7.10
C VAL A 150 5.74 -6.13 -6.09
N PHE A 151 4.55 -6.58 -6.47
CA PHE A 151 3.60 -7.23 -5.58
C PHE A 151 3.56 -8.74 -5.82
N PHE A 152 4.21 -9.51 -4.94
CA PHE A 152 4.26 -10.96 -5.04
C PHE A 152 3.02 -11.60 -4.41
N ILE A 153 2.25 -12.35 -5.20
CA ILE A 153 1.06 -13.08 -4.73
C ILE A 153 1.35 -14.56 -4.42
N ALA A 154 2.46 -15.07 -4.95
CA ALA A 154 2.97 -16.41 -4.70
C ALA A 154 4.47 -16.46 -5.06
N PRO A 155 5.21 -17.51 -4.64
CA PRO A 155 6.59 -17.71 -5.10
C PRO A 155 6.67 -17.71 -6.63
N GLY A 156 7.53 -16.86 -7.19
CA GLY A 156 7.70 -16.73 -8.64
C GLY A 156 6.55 -16.04 -9.39
N CYS A 157 5.53 -15.53 -8.68
CA CYS A 157 4.39 -14.85 -9.29
C CYS A 157 4.20 -13.45 -8.70
N CYS A 158 4.33 -12.41 -9.53
CA CYS A 158 4.15 -11.02 -9.09
C CYS A 158 3.48 -10.12 -10.12
N TYR A 159 2.74 -9.14 -9.62
CA TYR A 159 2.36 -7.96 -10.38
C TYR A 159 3.43 -6.88 -10.25
N VAL A 160 3.53 -6.04 -11.26
CA VAL A 160 4.49 -4.94 -11.31
C VAL A 160 3.77 -3.68 -11.79
N GLY A 161 4.07 -2.55 -11.16
CA GLY A 161 3.40 -1.30 -11.47
C GLY A 161 3.81 -0.14 -10.56
N TYR A 162 2.90 0.81 -10.36
CA TYR A 162 3.18 2.03 -9.62
C TYR A 162 1.97 2.62 -8.89
N SER A 163 2.23 3.58 -8.01
CA SER A 163 1.24 4.47 -7.40
C SER A 163 1.75 5.90 -7.35
N PHE A 164 0.85 6.87 -7.25
CA PHE A 164 1.20 8.28 -7.12
C PHE A 164 1.46 8.62 -5.66
N SER A 165 2.62 9.17 -5.34
CA SER A 165 3.03 9.43 -3.96
C SER A 165 2.17 10.47 -3.22
N ASN A 166 1.42 11.29 -3.95
CA ASN A 166 0.44 12.23 -3.41
C ASN A 166 -0.98 11.66 -3.31
N ASN A 167 -1.21 10.43 -3.80
CA ASN A 167 -2.52 9.77 -3.80
C ASN A 167 -2.40 8.26 -3.53
N ASN A 168 -1.65 7.91 -2.49
CA ASN A 168 -1.44 6.53 -2.05
C ASN A 168 -1.25 6.47 -0.53
N SER A 169 -1.04 5.26 0.01
CA SER A 169 -0.53 5.13 1.37
C SER A 169 0.98 5.34 1.42
N PRO A 170 1.51 6.17 2.35
CA PRO A 170 2.95 6.36 2.51
C PRO A 170 3.62 5.12 3.13
N PHE A 171 2.84 4.18 3.66
CA PHE A 171 3.35 3.02 4.40
C PHE A 171 3.57 1.80 3.49
N TYR A 172 4.60 1.02 3.84
CA TYR A 172 4.83 -0.30 3.24
C TYR A 172 3.63 -1.21 3.49
N MET A 173 3.09 -1.83 2.44
CA MET A 173 1.84 -2.61 2.45
C MET A 173 0.59 -1.84 2.92
N GLY A 174 0.69 -0.52 3.07
CA GLY A 174 -0.35 0.28 3.70
C GLY A 174 -0.48 0.10 5.20
N ILE A 175 0.57 -0.38 5.89
CA ILE A 175 0.54 -0.70 7.32
C ILE A 175 1.66 0.08 8.05
N PRO A 176 1.32 1.05 8.93
CA PRO A 176 2.29 1.72 9.78
C PRO A 176 3.03 0.72 10.69
N ARG A 177 4.35 0.87 10.81
CA ARG A 177 5.17 0.01 11.67
C ARG A 177 5.21 0.57 13.09
N LEU A 178 4.25 0.17 13.90
CA LEU A 178 4.13 0.61 15.28
C LEU A 178 4.61 -0.48 16.25
N LYS A 179 5.22 -0.07 17.37
CA LYS A 179 5.68 -0.98 18.41
C LYS A 179 4.83 -0.78 19.64
N PHE A 180 4.22 -1.86 20.14
CA PHE A 180 3.44 -1.82 21.37
C PHE A 180 4.31 -1.35 22.55
N PRO A 181 3.96 -0.23 23.21
CA PRO A 181 4.63 0.22 24.42
C PRO A 181 4.26 -0.70 25.59
N SER A 182 5.27 -1.16 26.34
CA SER A 182 5.07 -2.17 27.41
C SER A 182 4.28 -1.65 28.61
N ASP A 183 4.26 -0.33 28.78
CA ASP A 183 3.54 0.41 29.81
C ASP A 183 2.11 0.78 29.41
N ALA A 184 1.70 0.55 28.15
CA ALA A 184 0.32 0.78 27.76
C ALA A 184 -0.62 -0.27 28.36
N PRO A 185 -1.79 0.15 28.88
CA PRO A 185 -2.73 -0.74 29.56
C PRO A 185 -3.47 -1.68 28.60
N SER A 186 -3.46 -1.40 27.29
CA SER A 186 -4.16 -2.19 26.28
C SER A 186 -3.53 -2.05 24.91
N ARG A 187 -3.57 -3.13 24.11
CA ARG A 187 -3.15 -3.13 22.69
C ARG A 187 -4.02 -2.22 21.81
N SER A 188 -5.19 -1.79 22.27
CA SER A 188 -6.03 -0.84 21.56
C SER A 188 -5.35 0.53 21.35
N THR A 189 -4.33 0.86 22.14
CA THR A 189 -3.51 2.08 21.95
C THR A 189 -2.99 2.20 20.52
N LEU A 190 -2.60 1.08 19.90
CA LEU A 190 -2.04 1.07 18.56
C LEU A 190 -3.06 1.46 17.49
N LYS A 191 -4.37 1.27 17.74
CA LYS A 191 -5.41 1.67 16.79
C LYS A 191 -5.48 3.18 16.65
N LEU A 192 -5.35 3.89 17.77
CA LEU A 192 -5.39 5.34 17.79
C LEU A 192 -4.08 5.92 17.24
N GLU A 193 -2.94 5.35 17.62
CA GLU A 193 -1.63 5.72 17.07
C GLU A 193 -1.59 5.52 15.54
N GLU A 194 -2.08 4.38 15.04
CA GLU A 194 -2.25 4.13 13.60
C GLU A 194 -3.17 5.18 12.94
N ALA A 195 -4.28 5.52 13.58
CA ALA A 195 -5.20 6.54 13.08
C ALA A 195 -4.54 7.92 12.96
N PHE A 196 -3.69 8.32 13.91
CA PHE A 196 -2.92 9.56 13.79
C PHE A 196 -1.99 9.53 12.58
N HIS A 197 -1.25 8.43 12.39
CA HIS A 197 -0.37 8.25 11.23
C HIS A 197 -1.12 8.25 9.89
N VAL A 198 -2.34 7.73 9.84
CA VAL A 198 -3.12 7.63 8.61
C VAL A 198 -3.88 8.93 8.29
N PHE A 199 -4.45 9.61 9.29
CA PHE A 199 -5.37 10.72 9.08
C PHE A 199 -4.76 12.12 9.26
N ILE A 200 -3.58 12.23 9.88
CA ILE A 200 -2.92 13.51 10.15
C ILE A 200 -1.54 13.48 9.50
N PRO A 201 -1.27 14.34 8.49
CA PRO A 201 0.05 14.48 7.90
C PRO A 201 1.11 14.75 8.97
N ALA A 202 2.26 14.09 8.89
CA ALA A 202 3.28 14.11 9.94
C ALA A 202 3.83 15.51 10.24
N ASP A 203 3.86 16.39 9.25
CA ASP A 203 4.26 17.80 9.36
C ASP A 203 3.21 18.69 10.05
N GLU A 204 1.98 18.20 10.26
CA GLU A 204 0.92 18.89 10.97
C GLU A 204 0.74 18.42 12.43
N TRP A 205 1.54 17.45 12.90
CA TRP A 205 1.35 16.83 14.21
C TRP A 205 1.54 17.83 15.37
N ASP A 206 2.59 18.64 15.32
CA ASP A 206 2.88 19.62 16.39
C ASP A 206 1.77 20.68 16.54
N GLU A 207 1.00 20.93 15.48
CA GLU A 207 -0.12 21.87 15.49
C GLU A 207 -1.44 21.18 15.87
N ARG A 208 -1.71 19.98 15.33
CA ARG A 208 -3.02 19.30 15.44
C ARG A 208 -3.09 18.29 16.59
N LEU A 209 -1.97 17.82 17.09
CA LEU A 209 -1.81 16.89 18.22
C LEU A 209 -0.95 17.50 19.35
N SER A 210 -1.04 18.83 19.50
CA SER A 210 -0.17 19.59 20.39
C SER A 210 -0.41 19.32 21.88
N SER A 211 0.66 19.47 22.67
CA SER A 211 0.59 19.39 24.14
C SER A 211 -0.30 20.49 24.73
N GLY A 212 -1.08 20.12 25.76
CA GLY A 212 -2.00 21.03 26.44
C GLY A 212 -3.40 21.11 25.82
N MET A 213 -3.65 20.41 24.71
CA MET A 213 -5.00 20.23 24.19
C MET A 213 -5.88 19.41 25.14
N HIS A 214 -7.17 19.73 25.17
CA HIS A 214 -8.16 18.93 25.89
C HIS A 214 -8.75 17.85 24.97
N ALA A 215 -8.82 16.62 25.46
CA ALA A 215 -9.44 15.49 24.78
C ALA A 215 -10.43 14.77 25.69
N VAL A 216 -11.42 14.09 25.10
CA VAL A 216 -12.41 13.28 25.83
C VAL A 216 -12.39 11.86 25.26
N ASP A 217 -12.19 10.87 26.14
CA ASP A 217 -12.22 9.45 25.80
C ASP A 217 -13.51 8.79 26.33
N LEU A 218 -14.43 8.50 25.42
CA LEU A 218 -15.70 7.88 25.74
C LEU A 218 -15.54 6.36 25.83
N GLY A 219 -15.58 5.82 27.05
CA GLY A 219 -15.44 4.38 27.30
C GLY A 219 -14.00 3.91 27.58
N ALA A 220 -13.17 4.77 28.14
CA ALA A 220 -11.73 4.55 28.36
C ALA A 220 -11.34 3.27 29.14
N CYS A 221 -12.23 2.63 29.90
CA CYS A 221 -11.92 1.42 30.67
C CYS A 221 -11.61 0.22 29.73
N PRO A 222 -10.52 -0.55 29.92
CA PRO A 222 -9.66 -0.71 31.11
C PRO A 222 -8.41 0.18 31.15
N ALA A 223 -8.27 1.18 30.27
CA ALA A 223 -7.20 2.15 30.36
C ALA A 223 -7.42 3.06 31.57
N ALA A 224 -6.98 2.60 32.74
CA ALA A 224 -6.98 3.36 33.99
C ALA A 224 -5.85 4.40 33.96
N GLY A 225 -5.99 5.42 33.12
CA GLY A 225 -5.05 6.52 33.01
C GLY A 225 -5.18 7.25 31.68
N PRO A 226 -4.70 8.50 31.57
CA PRO A 226 -4.63 9.16 30.29
C PRO A 226 -3.82 8.26 29.34
N ILE A 227 -4.45 7.76 28.28
CA ILE A 227 -3.70 7.41 27.07
C ILE A 227 -2.84 8.64 26.81
N ASN A 228 -1.52 8.46 26.71
CA ASN A 228 -0.63 9.60 26.56
C ASN A 228 -0.79 10.12 25.12
N TRP A 229 -1.87 10.86 24.85
CA TRP A 229 -2.32 11.30 23.52
C TRP A 229 -1.21 12.04 22.75
N CYS A 230 -0.30 12.71 23.48
CA CYS A 230 0.79 13.52 22.93
C CYS A 230 2.20 12.95 23.12
N ASN A 231 2.40 11.87 23.89
CA ASN A 231 3.74 11.24 24.04
C ASN A 231 3.91 10.01 23.12
N ALA A 232 2.91 9.72 22.28
CA ALA A 232 3.01 8.79 21.16
C ALA A 232 3.44 9.49 19.85
N ALA A 233 3.72 10.80 19.91
CA ALA A 233 4.30 11.61 18.84
C ALA A 233 5.81 11.73 19.00
#